data_AF-A0A158QRI9-F1
#
_entry.id   AF-A0A158QRI9-F1
#
_cell.length_a   1.000
_cell.length_b   1.000
_cell.length_c   1.000
_cell.angle_alpha   90.00
_cell.angle_beta   90.00
_cell.angle_gamma   90.00
#
_symmetry.space_group_name_H-M   'P 1'
#
loop_
_entity.id
_entity.type
_entity.pdbx_description
1 polymer ?
#
loop_
_entity_poly.entity_id
_entity_poly.type
_entity_poly.pdbx_seq_one_letter_code
_entity_poly.pdbx_strand_id
1 'polypeptide(L)'
;MRLILLLITTLFILSASGEERECARNICLNGGTCLVDDISRRFSCRCPPGFAGSLCQEACTLKCANGVCVKGTLGKEQCQCTQGWSGALCEVSGSSLEGCTRTEDCGIGER
;
A
#
# COMPACT_ATOMS: atom_id res chain seq x y z
N MET A 1 -9.42 24.26 43.62
CA MET A 1 -8.74 23.00 43.20
C MET A 1 -9.58 22.15 42.25
N ARG A 2 -10.84 21.81 42.55
CA ARG A 2 -11.74 21.07 41.63
C ARG A 2 -12.02 21.78 40.29
N LEU A 3 -12.14 23.11 40.29
CA LEU A 3 -12.38 23.90 39.06
C LEU A 3 -11.16 23.97 38.13
N ILE A 4 -9.95 23.95 38.70
CA ILE A 4 -8.68 23.95 37.95
C ILE A 4 -8.46 22.57 37.30
N LEU A 5 -8.81 21.49 38.01
CA LEU A 5 -8.75 20.13 37.44
C LEU A 5 -9.75 19.96 36.29
N LEU A 6 -10.96 20.51 36.40
CA LEU A 6 -11.93 20.54 35.30
C LEU A 6 -11.39 21.32 34.09
N LEU A 7 -10.81 22.50 34.30
CA LEU A 7 -10.18 23.30 33.24
C LEU A 7 -9.00 22.57 32.58
N ILE A 8 -8.13 21.92 33.35
CA ILE A 8 -7.02 21.11 32.84
C ILE A 8 -7.55 19.89 32.08
N THR A 9 -8.54 19.17 32.60
CA THR A 9 -9.16 18.04 31.87
C THR A 9 -9.88 18.50 30.60
N THR A 10 -10.53 19.67 30.59
CA THR A 10 -11.15 20.21 29.38
C THR A 10 -10.12 20.73 28.37
N LEU A 11 -8.98 21.26 28.83
CA LEU A 11 -7.85 21.68 27.98
C LEU A 11 -7.11 20.48 27.38
N PHE A 12 -6.91 19.41 28.15
CA PHE A 12 -6.35 18.13 27.69
C PHE A 12 -7.33 17.33 26.79
N ILE A 13 -8.64 17.45 27.00
CA ILE A 13 -9.65 16.86 26.10
C ILE A 13 -9.77 17.68 24.80
N LEU A 14 -9.52 19.00 24.83
CA LEU A 14 -9.47 19.84 23.63
C LEU A 14 -8.31 19.47 22.68
N SER A 15 -7.27 18.80 23.17
CA SER A 15 -6.10 18.39 22.38
C SER A 15 -6.16 16.97 21.84
N ALA A 16 -7.26 16.23 22.04
CA ALA A 16 -7.47 14.96 21.35
C ALA A 16 -7.86 15.24 19.90
N SER A 17 -6.90 15.71 19.11
CA SER A 17 -7.05 15.88 17.67
C SER A 17 -7.42 14.55 17.03
N GLY A 18 -8.45 14.58 16.17
CA GLY A 18 -9.14 13.38 15.69
C GLY A 18 -8.31 12.36 14.90
N GLU A 19 -7.07 12.61 14.52
CA GLU A 19 -6.34 11.70 13.63
C GLU A 19 -5.77 10.43 14.25
N GLU A 20 -5.44 10.44 15.54
CA GLU A 20 -4.97 9.21 16.20
C GLU A 20 -6.10 8.17 16.27
N ARG A 21 -7.37 8.62 16.20
CA ARG A 21 -8.54 7.72 16.22
C ARG A 21 -8.65 6.89 14.96
N GLU A 22 -8.40 7.44 13.78
CA GLU A 22 -8.57 6.68 12.53
C GLU A 22 -7.65 5.46 12.47
N CYS A 23 -6.36 5.62 12.76
CA CYS A 23 -5.44 4.47 12.83
C CYS A 23 -5.68 3.59 14.07
N ALA A 24 -6.06 4.16 15.22
CA ALA A 24 -6.40 3.37 16.41
C ALA A 24 -7.62 2.44 16.19
N ARG A 25 -8.45 2.71 15.19
CA ARG A 25 -9.59 1.86 14.80
C ARG A 25 -9.21 0.69 13.88
N ASN A 26 -7.93 0.51 13.54
CA ASN A 26 -7.45 -0.55 12.65
C ASN A 26 -8.24 -0.63 11.33
N ILE A 27 -8.43 0.52 10.69
CA ILE A 27 -9.25 0.64 9.47
C ILE A 27 -8.60 0.06 8.21
N CYS A 28 -7.27 -0.10 8.19
CA CYS A 28 -6.58 -0.74 7.09
C CYS A 28 -6.77 -2.25 7.17
N LEU A 29 -7.49 -2.81 6.20
CA LEU A 29 -7.83 -4.22 6.16
C LEU A 29 -6.66 -5.08 5.66
N ASN A 30 -6.79 -6.40 5.82
CA ASN A 30 -5.88 -7.40 5.25
C ASN A 30 -4.39 -7.24 5.64
N GLY A 31 -4.11 -6.64 6.79
CA GLY A 31 -2.74 -6.38 7.27
C GLY A 31 -2.11 -5.10 6.73
N GLY A 32 -2.92 -4.16 6.21
CA GLY A 32 -2.46 -2.83 5.83
C GLY A 32 -1.86 -2.04 6.99
N THR A 33 -0.79 -1.29 6.71
CA THR A 33 -0.18 -0.37 7.68
C THR A 33 -0.84 1.00 7.57
N CYS A 34 -1.43 1.50 8.65
CA CYS A 34 -1.97 2.85 8.71
C CYS A 34 -0.85 3.87 8.86
N LEU A 35 -0.84 4.88 8.00
CA LEU A 35 0.12 5.98 7.99
C LEU A 35 -0.65 7.28 8.22
N VAL A 36 -0.18 8.10 9.16
CA VAL A 36 -0.73 9.44 9.42
C VAL A 36 0.26 10.47 8.91
N ASP A 37 -0.25 11.47 8.20
CA ASP A 37 0.51 12.66 7.83
C ASP A 37 0.26 13.74 8.88
N ASP A 38 1.31 14.05 9.65
CA ASP A 38 1.29 15.00 10.77
C ASP A 38 0.98 16.45 10.33
N ILE A 39 1.20 16.79 9.05
CA ILE A 39 1.02 18.13 8.50
C ILE A 39 -0.38 18.28 7.91
N SER A 40 -0.78 17.35 7.05
CA SER A 40 -2.07 17.41 6.36
C SER A 40 -3.23 16.88 7.20
N ARG A 41 -2.93 16.30 8.37
CA ARG A 41 -3.90 15.77 9.32
C ARG A 41 -4.77 14.66 8.69
N ARG A 42 -4.18 13.89 7.76
CA ARG A 42 -4.84 12.84 6.96
C ARG A 42 -4.19 11.49 7.21
N PHE A 43 -4.98 10.43 7.10
CA PHE A 43 -4.47 9.07 7.11
C PHE A 43 -4.40 8.49 5.69
N SER A 44 -3.55 7.49 5.50
CA SER A 44 -3.51 6.63 4.32
C SER A 44 -3.13 5.20 4.72
N CYS A 45 -3.60 4.21 3.97
CA CYS A 45 -3.21 2.82 4.20
C CYS A 45 -2.15 2.39 3.20
N ARG A 46 -1.01 1.89 3.71
CA ARG A 46 -0.04 1.16 2.91
C ARG A 46 -0.45 -0.31 2.86
N CYS A 47 -0.92 -0.75 1.69
CA CYS A 47 -1.42 -2.10 1.52
C CYS A 47 -0.30 -3.12 1.30
N PRO A 48 -0.44 -4.33 1.84
CA PRO A 48 0.46 -5.42 1.53
C PRO A 48 0.27 -5.87 0.07
N PRO A 49 1.25 -6.59 -0.51
CA PRO A 49 1.13 -7.17 -1.84
C PRO A 49 -0.16 -7.99 -1.99
N GLY A 50 -0.84 -7.85 -3.13
CA GLY A 50 -2.11 -8.52 -3.38
C GLY A 50 -3.35 -7.82 -2.81
N PHE A 51 -3.23 -6.65 -2.19
CA PHE A 51 -4.37 -5.84 -1.73
C PHE A 51 -4.24 -4.38 -2.17
N ALA A 52 -5.39 -3.71 -2.32
CA ALA A 52 -5.48 -2.33 -2.76
C ALA A 52 -6.77 -1.65 -2.27
N GLY A 53 -6.96 -0.40 -2.71
CA GLY A 53 -8.03 0.47 -2.24
C GLY A 53 -7.58 1.34 -1.06
N SER A 54 -8.37 2.37 -0.75
CA SER A 54 -8.05 3.34 0.32
C SER A 54 -7.86 2.70 1.69
N LEU A 55 -8.53 1.56 1.95
CA LEU A 55 -8.46 0.79 3.19
C LEU A 55 -7.92 -0.62 2.98
N CYS A 56 -7.26 -0.90 1.85
CA CYS A 56 -6.80 -2.25 1.50
C CYS A 56 -7.92 -3.30 1.44
N GLN A 57 -9.17 -2.88 1.22
CA GLN A 57 -10.35 -3.74 1.18
C GLN A 57 -10.43 -4.59 -0.09
N GLU A 58 -9.74 -4.18 -1.15
CA GLU A 58 -9.81 -4.85 -2.43
C GLU A 58 -8.70 -5.88 -2.55
N ALA A 59 -9.06 -7.15 -2.62
CA ALA A 59 -8.12 -8.20 -2.96
C ALA A 59 -7.77 -8.10 -4.46
N CYS A 60 -6.51 -8.39 -4.78
CA CYS A 60 -6.14 -8.73 -6.14
C CYS A 60 -6.55 -10.16 -6.45
N THR A 61 -7.25 -10.32 -7.56
CA THR A 61 -7.70 -11.63 -8.05
C THR A 61 -6.67 -12.30 -8.96
N LEU A 62 -5.81 -11.51 -9.62
CA LEU A 62 -4.77 -12.00 -10.51
C LEU A 62 -3.74 -12.87 -9.78
N LYS A 63 -3.50 -14.07 -10.31
CA LYS A 63 -2.52 -15.03 -9.80
C LYS A 63 -1.23 -14.94 -10.60
N CYS A 64 -0.27 -14.19 -10.09
CA CYS A 64 1.07 -14.10 -10.66
C CYS A 64 1.89 -15.34 -10.27
N ALA A 65 2.54 -15.98 -11.23
CA ALA A 65 3.39 -17.15 -11.00
C ALA A 65 4.69 -16.76 -10.29
N ASN A 66 5.39 -15.74 -10.81
CA ASN A 66 6.68 -15.26 -10.28
C ASN A 66 6.69 -13.74 -10.12
N GLY A 67 5.69 -13.21 -9.41
CA GLY A 67 5.52 -11.78 -9.20
C GLY A 67 4.53 -11.49 -8.09
N VAL A 68 4.34 -10.22 -7.81
CA VAL A 68 3.30 -9.74 -6.91
C VAL A 68 2.20 -9.08 -7.72
N CYS A 69 0.95 -9.36 -7.38
CA CYS A 69 -0.13 -8.60 -7.97
C CYS A 69 -0.22 -7.21 -7.32
N VAL A 70 -0.35 -6.20 -8.16
CA VAL A 70 -0.60 -4.81 -7.78
C VAL A 70 -1.84 -4.30 -8.52
N LYS A 71 -2.64 -3.45 -7.85
CA LYS A 71 -3.68 -2.68 -8.54
C LYS A 71 -3.13 -1.30 -8.90
N GLY A 72 -3.19 -0.95 -10.18
CA GLY A 72 -2.85 0.40 -10.64
C GLY A 72 -3.91 1.43 -10.22
N THR A 73 -3.62 2.70 -10.49
CA THR A 73 -4.45 3.87 -10.13
C THR A 73 -5.86 3.87 -10.74
N LEU A 74 -6.10 3.06 -11.79
CA LEU A 74 -7.41 2.89 -12.43
C LEU A 74 -8.15 1.63 -11.98
N GLY A 75 -7.66 0.94 -10.94
CA GLY A 75 -8.21 -0.33 -10.48
C GLY A 75 -7.84 -1.54 -11.34
N LYS A 76 -7.04 -1.35 -12.41
CA LYS A 76 -6.53 -2.45 -13.24
C LYS A 76 -5.51 -3.26 -12.44
N GLU A 77 -5.75 -4.56 -12.35
CA GLU A 77 -4.83 -5.51 -11.73
C GLU A 77 -3.73 -5.87 -12.73
N GLN A 78 -2.47 -5.89 -12.27
CA GLN A 78 -1.33 -6.30 -13.07
C GLN A 78 -0.29 -7.00 -12.19
N CYS A 79 0.47 -7.90 -12.80
CA CYS A 79 1.59 -8.55 -12.13
C CYS A 79 2.86 -7.70 -12.26
N GLN A 80 3.46 -7.38 -11.12
CA GLN A 80 4.81 -6.85 -11.07
C GLN A 80 5.77 -8.04 -10.91
N CYS A 81 6.47 -8.37 -12.00
CA CYS A 81 7.32 -9.55 -12.06
C CYS A 81 8.60 -9.39 -11.25
N THR A 82 9.04 -10.49 -10.64
CA THR A 82 10.37 -10.58 -10.05
C THR A 82 11.45 -10.57 -11.13
N GLN A 83 12.70 -10.27 -10.74
CA GLN A 83 13.80 -10.17 -11.70
C GLN A 83 13.95 -11.47 -12.51
N GLY A 84 14.04 -11.32 -13.84
CA GLY A 84 14.15 -12.46 -14.74
C GLY A 84 12.83 -13.17 -15.00
N TRP A 85 11.68 -12.55 -14.74
CA TRP A 85 10.37 -13.05 -15.16
C TRP A 85 9.59 -11.99 -15.93
N SER A 86 8.79 -12.42 -16.90
CA SER A 86 7.97 -11.58 -17.76
C SER A 86 6.66 -12.30 -18.16
N GLY A 87 5.81 -11.60 -18.92
CA GLY A 87 4.47 -12.07 -19.26
C GLY A 87 3.40 -11.42 -18.39
N ALA A 88 2.13 -11.62 -18.76
CA ALA A 88 1.00 -11.00 -18.07
C ALA A 88 0.84 -11.53 -16.62
N LEU A 89 1.27 -12.77 -16.38
CA LEU A 89 1.23 -13.46 -15.10
C LEU A 89 2.63 -13.81 -14.57
N CYS A 90 3.70 -13.26 -15.15
CA CYS A 90 5.09 -13.60 -14.82
C CYS A 90 5.40 -15.09 -14.98
N GLU A 91 4.83 -15.70 -16.03
CA GLU A 91 4.95 -17.12 -16.37
C GLU A 91 6.18 -17.42 -17.24
N VAL A 92 6.79 -16.39 -17.84
CA VAL A 92 7.93 -16.53 -18.75
C VAL A 92 9.22 -16.23 -18.00
N SER A 93 10.13 -17.19 -17.92
CA SER A 93 11.46 -16.99 -17.35
C SER A 93 12.41 -16.34 -18.36
N GLY A 94 13.21 -15.37 -17.93
CA GLY A 94 14.21 -14.67 -18.74
C GLY A 94 15.34 -15.57 -19.27
N SER A 95 15.44 -16.82 -18.80
CA SER A 95 16.27 -17.85 -19.42
C SER A 95 15.76 -18.33 -20.78
N SER A 96 14.53 -17.97 -21.18
CA SER A 96 14.01 -18.17 -22.54
C SER A 96 14.32 -16.98 -23.47
N LEU A 97 15.05 -15.97 -22.99
CA LEU A 97 15.62 -14.89 -23.79
C LEU A 97 17.12 -15.16 -23.97
N GLU A 98 17.48 -16.17 -24.75
CA GLU A 98 18.81 -16.21 -25.38
C GLU A 98 18.90 -15.00 -26.32
N GLY A 99 19.32 -13.83 -25.80
CA GLY A 99 19.42 -12.61 -26.60
C GLY A 99 19.51 -11.26 -25.88
N CYS A 100 19.20 -11.14 -24.58
CA CYS A 100 19.43 -9.87 -23.88
C CYS A 100 20.93 -9.73 -23.54
N THR A 101 21.67 -8.92 -24.31
CA THR A 101 23.09 -8.66 -24.05
C THR A 101 23.33 -7.62 -22.95
N ARG A 102 22.32 -6.80 -22.63
CA ARG A 102 22.33 -5.81 -21.55
C ARG A 102 20.95 -5.70 -20.89
N THR A 103 20.95 -5.36 -19.61
CA THR A 103 19.76 -5.18 -18.76
C THR A 103 18.79 -4.10 -19.26
N GLU A 104 19.24 -3.24 -20.18
CA GLU A 104 18.48 -2.14 -20.79
C GLU A 104 17.59 -2.59 -21.97
N ASP A 105 17.87 -3.75 -22.60
CA ASP A 105 17.10 -4.29 -23.74
C ASP A 105 16.00 -5.26 -23.30
N CYS A 106 16.14 -5.82 -22.10
CA CYS A 106 15.09 -6.58 -21.47
C CYS A 106 14.11 -5.54 -20.91
N GLY A 107 13.01 -5.27 -21.63
CA GLY A 107 12.00 -4.27 -21.28
C GLY A 107 11.50 -4.41 -19.84
N ILE A 108 12.20 -3.75 -18.92
CA ILE A 108 11.75 -3.51 -17.56
C ILE A 108 10.87 -2.26 -17.67
N GLY A 109 9.61 -2.40 -17.25
CA GLY A 109 8.53 -1.47 -17.53
C GLY A 109 8.90 0.01 -17.45
N GLU A 110 8.42 0.76 -18.44
CA GLU A 110 8.48 2.21 -18.50
C GLU A 110 7.80 2.82 -17.26
N ARG A 111 8.59 3.49 -16.39
CA ARG A 111 8.51 4.94 -16.19
C ARG A 111 9.68 5.46 -15.35
#